data_AF-A0AAW3YXB6-F1
#
_entry.id   AF-A0AAW3YXB6-F1
#
_cell.length_a   1.000
_cell.length_b   1.000
_cell.length_c   1.000
_cell.angle_alpha   90.00
_cell.angle_beta   90.00
_cell.angle_gamma   90.00
#
_symmetry.space_group_name_H-M   'P 1'
#
loop_
_entity.id
_entity.type
_entity.pdbx_description
1 polymer ?
#
loop_
_entity_poly.entity_id
_entity_poly.type
_entity_poly.pdbx_seq_one_letter_code
_entity_poly.pdbx_strand_id
1 'polypeptide(L)'
;LQREMVVAFMEEKMPYSPHGISAAVDALKLQLHMMNAPERHLIGFRNGVFDLKIGRFRPHHKHDWLLLANDVEFNSPVSGETLQSRAPQFWHWLNRATAHCENKAERVLAALFMVLANRYDWQLFLEVTGAGGSGKSIF
;
A
#
# COMPACT_ATOMS: atom_id res chain seq x y z
N LEU A 1 3.07 22.84 10.31
CA LEU A 1 3.40 24.07 9.56
C LEU A 1 3.17 25.37 10.33
N GLN A 2 1.95 25.90 10.52
CA GLN A 2 1.79 27.22 11.19
C GLN A 2 2.33 27.26 12.63
N ARG A 3 2.04 26.23 13.44
CA ARG A 3 2.57 26.13 14.81
C ARG A 3 4.10 25.98 14.85
N GLU A 4 4.66 25.18 13.95
CA GLU A 4 6.12 25.02 13.81
C GLU A 4 6.79 26.31 13.36
N MET A 5 6.16 27.09 12.46
CA MET A 5 6.65 28.39 12.04
C MET A 5 6.70 29.38 13.21
N VAL A 6 5.66 29.39 14.06
CA VAL A 6 5.66 30.22 15.27
C VAL A 6 6.81 29.84 16.20
N VAL A 7 7.08 28.54 16.38
CA VAL A 7 8.22 28.06 17.18
C VAL A 7 9.55 28.58 16.62
N ALA A 8 9.78 28.46 15.31
CA ALA A 8 11.00 28.95 14.67
C ALA A 8 11.21 30.47 14.86
N PHE A 9 10.14 31.27 14.72
CA PHE A 9 10.22 32.71 14.98
C PHE A 9 10.52 33.03 16.45
N MET A 10 9.99 32.26 17.41
CA MET A 10 10.30 32.42 18.83
C MET A 10 11.75 32.07 19.15
N GLU A 11 12.28 30.98 18.58
CA GLU A 11 13.68 30.56 18.76
C GLU A 11 14.66 31.63 18.25
N GLU A 12 14.36 32.21 17.09
CA GLU A 12 15.14 33.30 16.49
C GLU A 12 14.84 34.68 17.11
N LYS A 13 13.98 34.76 18.13
CA LYS A 13 13.54 36.00 18.79
C LYS A 13 12.98 37.05 17.81
N MET A 14 12.36 36.59 16.74
CA MET A 14 11.76 37.44 15.71
C MET A 14 10.28 37.74 16.05
N PRO A 15 9.82 38.99 15.87
CA PRO A 15 8.41 39.30 16.01
C PRO A 15 7.59 38.58 14.92
N TYR A 16 6.41 38.09 15.27
CA TYR A 16 5.51 37.43 14.33
C TYR A 16 4.07 37.95 14.50
N SER A 17 3.28 37.82 13.43
CA SER A 17 1.84 38.10 13.44
C SER A 17 1.10 36.95 12.75
N PRO A 18 -0.21 36.75 13.02
CA PRO A 18 -0.99 35.72 12.34
C PRO A 18 -0.93 35.82 10.81
N HIS A 19 -0.97 37.06 10.28
CA HIS A 19 -0.86 37.29 8.84
C HIS A 19 0.55 36.97 8.31
N GLY A 20 1.61 37.39 9.02
CA GLY A 20 2.99 37.09 8.63
C GLY A 20 3.30 35.60 8.66
N ILE A 21 2.79 34.86 9.66
CA ILE A 21 2.94 33.41 9.74
C ILE A 21 2.20 32.70 8.60
N SER A 22 0.96 33.13 8.28
CA SER A 22 0.23 32.55 7.15
C SER A 22 0.97 32.81 5.84
N ALA A 23 1.40 34.05 5.59
CA ALA A 23 2.16 34.42 4.39
C ALA A 23 3.47 33.66 4.28
N ALA A 24 4.21 33.47 5.38
CA ALA A 24 5.44 32.69 5.41
C ALA A 24 5.17 31.20 5.10
N VAL A 25 4.14 30.61 5.71
CA VAL A 25 3.73 29.23 5.41
C VAL A 25 3.28 29.08 3.96
N ASP A 26 2.54 30.04 3.42
CA ASP A 26 2.09 30.02 2.03
C ASP A 26 3.28 30.18 1.06
N ALA A 27 4.26 31.03 1.38
CA ALA A 27 5.51 31.13 0.65
C ALA A 27 6.32 29.81 0.68
N LEU A 28 6.40 29.15 1.84
CA LEU A 28 7.05 27.84 1.94
C LEU A 28 6.33 26.77 1.11
N LYS A 29 5.00 26.79 1.05
CA LYS A 29 4.25 25.86 0.18
C LYS A 29 4.62 26.03 -1.28
N LEU A 30 4.89 27.26 -1.74
CA LEU A 30 5.36 27.53 -3.11
C LEU A 30 6.75 26.97 -3.40
N GLN A 31 7.58 26.77 -2.37
CA GLN A 31 8.90 26.15 -2.50
C GLN A 31 8.85 24.61 -2.47
N LEU A 32 7.71 24.02 -2.11
CA LEU A 32 7.57 22.57 -2.16
C LEU A 32 7.63 22.11 -3.61
N HIS A 33 8.43 21.07 -3.84
CA HIS A 33 8.49 20.42 -5.15
C HIS A 33 7.10 19.88 -5.49
N MET A 34 6.66 20.11 -6.73
CA MET A 34 5.42 19.50 -7.22
C MET A 34 5.54 17.98 -7.11
N MET A 35 4.52 17.34 -6.53
CA MET A 35 4.46 15.90 -6.49
C MET A 35 4.29 15.35 -7.90
N ASN A 36 5.07 14.32 -8.25
CA ASN A 36 4.84 13.57 -9.46
C ASN A 36 3.78 12.49 -9.23
N ALA A 37 3.32 11.86 -10.31
CA ALA A 37 2.43 10.71 -10.20
C ALA A 37 3.15 9.55 -9.46
N PRO A 38 2.50 8.89 -8.49
CA PRO A 38 3.07 7.71 -7.85
C PRO A 38 3.34 6.62 -8.88
N GLU A 39 4.47 5.94 -8.71
CA GLU A 39 4.83 4.84 -9.59
C GLU A 39 3.95 3.62 -9.32
N ARG A 40 3.20 3.17 -10.33
CA ARG A 40 2.21 2.07 -10.21
C ARG A 40 2.79 0.73 -9.78
N HIS A 41 4.09 0.54 -9.96
CA HIS A 41 4.79 -0.70 -9.66
C HIS A 41 5.25 -0.77 -8.20
N LEU A 42 5.01 0.27 -7.41
CA LEU A 42 5.34 0.35 -5.99
C LEU A 42 4.11 0.04 -5.14
N ILE A 43 4.28 -0.86 -4.18
CA ILE A 43 3.25 -1.16 -3.17
C ILE A 43 3.75 -0.65 -1.82
N GLY A 44 3.04 0.32 -1.25
CA GLY A 44 3.34 0.83 0.09
C GLY A 44 2.84 -0.11 1.19
N PHE A 45 3.71 -0.40 2.15
CA PHE A 45 3.43 -1.11 3.39
C PHE A 45 3.76 -0.22 4.58
N ARG A 46 3.28 -0.57 5.78
CA ARG A 46 3.53 0.21 6.99
C ARG A 46 5.02 0.41 7.27
N ASN A 47 5.84 -0.60 6.96
CA ASN A 47 7.27 -0.64 7.21
C ASN A 47 8.16 -0.36 5.97
N GLY A 48 7.60 0.01 4.81
CA GLY A 48 8.38 0.29 3.61
C GLY A 48 7.62 0.12 2.31
N VAL A 49 8.34 -0.08 1.20
CA VAL A 49 7.79 -0.18 -0.15
C VAL A 49 8.31 -1.44 -0.82
N PHE A 50 7.42 -2.20 -1.46
CA PHE A 50 7.79 -3.30 -2.34
C PHE A 50 7.77 -2.84 -3.80
N ASP A 51 8.88 -3.04 -4.51
CA ASP A 51 9.04 -2.73 -5.92
C ASP A 51 8.81 -3.99 -6.76
N LEU A 52 7.72 -3.98 -7.54
CA LEU A 52 7.31 -5.10 -8.40
C LEU A 52 8.21 -5.32 -9.62
N LYS A 53 8.98 -4.31 -10.06
CA LYS A 53 9.88 -4.45 -11.23
C LYS A 53 11.14 -5.22 -10.86
N ILE A 54 11.73 -4.89 -9.72
CA ILE A 54 12.98 -5.51 -9.25
C ILE A 54 12.75 -6.63 -8.23
N GLY A 55 11.53 -6.76 -7.71
CA GLY A 55 11.15 -7.78 -6.73
C GLY A 55 11.82 -7.60 -5.37
N ARG A 56 11.99 -6.35 -4.91
CA ARG A 56 12.68 -6.06 -3.63
C ARG A 56 11.88 -5.12 -2.74
N PHE A 57 12.01 -5.36 -1.45
CA PHE A 57 11.51 -4.48 -0.41
C PHE A 57 12.57 -3.48 0.02
N ARG A 58 12.19 -2.22 0.24
CA ARG A 58 13.08 -1.14 0.70
C ARG A 58 12.35 -0.14 1.60
N PRO A 59 13.08 0.68 2.37
CA PRO A 59 12.46 1.78 3.11
C PRO A 59 11.72 2.76 2.19
N HIS A 60 10.77 3.48 2.79
CA HIS A 60 10.05 4.57 2.13
C HIS A 60 11.00 5.63 1.60
N HIS A 61 10.71 6.16 0.41
CA HIS A 61 11.47 7.24 -0.18
C HIS A 61 10.51 8.33 -0.68
N LYS A 62 10.80 9.60 -0.34
CA LYS A 62 9.92 10.73 -0.65
C LYS A 62 9.63 10.92 -2.14
N HIS A 63 10.55 10.49 -3.00
CA HIS A 63 10.38 10.58 -4.45
C HIS A 63 9.60 9.41 -5.07
N ASP A 64 9.07 8.50 -4.24
CA ASP A 64 8.12 7.48 -4.70
C ASP A 64 6.71 8.07 -4.88
N TRP A 65 6.46 9.23 -4.26
CA TRP A 65 5.20 9.99 -4.30
C TRP A 65 3.97 9.17 -3.88
N LEU A 66 4.16 8.10 -3.11
CA LEU A 66 3.08 7.30 -2.54
C LEU A 66 2.24 8.15 -1.59
N LEU A 67 0.95 8.26 -1.88
CA LEU A 67 -0.01 8.98 -1.04
C LEU A 67 -0.53 8.13 0.12
N LEU A 68 -0.51 6.81 -0.04
CA LEU A 68 -1.06 5.84 0.90
C LEU A 68 -0.12 4.62 0.98
N ALA A 69 -0.04 4.05 2.16
CA ALA A 69 0.57 2.75 2.41
C ALA A 69 -0.45 1.85 3.11
N ASN A 70 -0.40 0.55 2.83
CA ASN A 70 -1.20 -0.43 3.56
C ASN A 70 -0.75 -0.46 5.03
N ASP A 71 -1.68 -0.66 5.96
CA ASP A 71 -1.38 -0.75 7.40
C ASP A 71 -0.76 -2.10 7.82
N VAL A 72 -0.52 -2.98 6.85
CA VAL A 72 0.16 -4.26 7.06
C VAL A 72 1.67 -4.12 6.88
N GLU A 73 2.41 -4.93 7.62
CA GLU A 73 3.87 -5.02 7.51
C GLU A 73 4.27 -6.08 6.47
N PHE A 74 5.24 -5.72 5.64
CA PHE A 74 5.90 -6.68 4.76
C PHE A 74 6.93 -7.47 5.56
N ASN A 75 6.85 -8.80 5.48
CA ASN A 75 7.81 -9.71 6.08
C ASN A 75 8.63 -10.40 4.98
N SER A 76 9.94 -10.51 5.20
CA SER A 76 10.78 -11.26 4.28
C SER A 76 10.44 -12.75 4.36
N PRO A 77 10.43 -13.46 3.21
CA PRO A 77 10.12 -14.88 3.19
C PRO A 77 11.14 -15.66 4.01
N VAL A 78 10.65 -16.56 4.86
CA VAL A 78 11.47 -17.48 5.65
C VAL A 78 11.68 -18.77 4.87
N SER A 79 12.86 -19.40 4.98
CA SER A 79 13.12 -20.68 4.31
C SER A 79 12.07 -21.73 4.71
N GLY A 80 11.44 -22.37 3.71
CA GLY A 80 10.39 -23.36 3.94
C GLY A 80 9.01 -22.78 4.26
N GLU A 81 8.82 -21.46 4.16
CA GLU A 81 7.54 -20.81 4.33
C GLU A 81 6.52 -21.27 3.28
N THR A 82 5.37 -21.73 3.76
CA THR A 82 4.21 -22.07 2.92
C THR A 82 2.96 -21.34 3.40
N LEU A 83 2.01 -21.12 2.49
CA LEU A 83 0.70 -20.58 2.84
C LEU A 83 0.00 -21.41 3.92
N GLN A 84 0.20 -22.73 3.92
CA GLN A 84 -0.37 -23.63 4.94
C GLN A 84 0.13 -23.27 6.35
N SER A 85 1.43 -22.98 6.48
CA SER A 85 2.06 -22.69 7.76
C SER A 85 1.84 -21.26 8.23
N ARG A 86 1.81 -20.29 7.31
CA ARG A 86 1.84 -18.84 7.62
C ARG A 86 0.52 -18.12 7.42
N ALA A 87 -0.39 -18.70 6.64
CA ALA A 87 -1.73 -18.19 6.40
C ALA A 87 -2.75 -19.34 6.39
N PRO A 88 -2.88 -20.13 7.47
CA PRO A 88 -3.67 -21.36 7.48
C PRO A 88 -5.14 -21.12 7.14
N GLN A 89 -5.73 -20.01 7.59
CA GLN A 89 -7.12 -19.67 7.28
C GLN A 89 -7.32 -19.33 5.81
N PHE A 90 -6.41 -18.53 5.23
CA PHE A 90 -6.41 -18.24 3.80
C PHE A 90 -6.19 -19.52 2.98
N TRP A 91 -5.30 -20.40 3.43
CA TRP A 91 -5.07 -21.69 2.79
C TRP A 91 -6.32 -22.57 2.81
N HIS A 92 -7.00 -22.70 3.96
CA HIS A 92 -8.25 -23.46 4.06
C HIS A 92 -9.35 -22.88 3.19
N TRP A 93 -9.49 -21.56 3.18
CA TRP A 93 -10.43 -20.85 2.33
C TRP A 93 -10.14 -21.09 0.85
N LEU A 94 -8.88 -20.92 0.42
CA LEU A 94 -8.45 -21.09 -0.97
C LEU A 94 -8.78 -22.50 -1.46
N ASN A 95 -8.43 -23.52 -0.69
CA ASN A 95 -8.72 -24.92 -1.03
C ASN A 95 -10.22 -25.22 -1.09
N ARG A 96 -11.01 -24.66 -0.16
CA ARG A 96 -12.47 -24.82 -0.19
C ARG A 96 -13.09 -24.14 -1.40
N ALA A 97 -12.68 -22.90 -1.70
CA ALA A 97 -13.17 -22.12 -2.82
C ALA A 97 -12.82 -22.76 -4.16
N THR A 98 -11.70 -23.47 -4.24
CA THR A 98 -11.20 -24.10 -5.46
C THR A 98 -11.56 -25.59 -5.55
N ALA A 99 -12.30 -26.13 -4.58
CA ALA A 99 -12.60 -27.56 -4.45
C ALA A 99 -11.33 -28.44 -4.55
N HIS A 100 -10.26 -28.01 -3.87
CA HIS A 100 -8.94 -28.65 -3.87
C HIS A 100 -8.29 -28.79 -5.26
N CYS A 101 -8.75 -28.03 -6.25
CA CYS A 101 -8.18 -28.03 -7.59
C CYS A 101 -7.04 -27.00 -7.69
N GLU A 102 -5.82 -27.49 -7.88
CA GLU A 102 -4.60 -26.68 -7.97
C GLU A 102 -4.69 -25.62 -9.08
N ASN A 103 -5.10 -26.02 -10.30
CA ASN A 103 -5.28 -25.10 -11.42
C ASN A 103 -6.28 -23.96 -11.11
N LYS A 104 -7.32 -24.22 -10.31
CA LYS A 104 -8.28 -23.17 -9.89
C LYS A 104 -7.64 -22.27 -8.83
N ALA A 105 -6.87 -22.82 -7.90
CA ALA A 105 -6.16 -22.07 -6.88
C ALA A 105 -5.14 -21.11 -7.49
N GLU A 106 -4.35 -21.56 -8.46
CA GLU A 106 -3.39 -20.71 -9.19
C GLU A 106 -4.09 -19.53 -9.89
N ARG A 107 -5.25 -19.76 -10.53
CA ARG A 107 -6.02 -18.69 -11.18
C ARG A 107 -6.52 -17.65 -10.18
N VAL A 108 -7.00 -18.09 -9.00
CA VAL A 108 -7.42 -17.18 -7.93
C VAL A 108 -6.23 -16.38 -7.41
N LEU A 109 -5.08 -17.02 -7.16
CA LEU A 109 -3.86 -16.35 -6.70
C LEU A 109 -3.34 -15.34 -7.72
N ALA A 110 -3.31 -15.69 -9.01
CA ALA A 110 -2.93 -14.79 -10.08
C ALA A 110 -3.85 -13.56 -10.12
N ALA A 111 -5.15 -13.75 -9.96
CA ALA A 111 -6.11 -12.66 -9.94
C ALA A 111 -5.96 -11.75 -8.70
N LEU A 112 -5.74 -12.31 -7.52
CA LEU A 112 -5.45 -11.54 -6.31
C LEU A 112 -4.13 -10.76 -6.45
N PHE A 113 -3.11 -11.38 -7.02
CA PHE A 113 -1.84 -10.71 -7.32
C PHE A 113 -2.03 -9.54 -8.29
N MET A 114 -2.87 -9.68 -9.31
CA MET A 114 -3.17 -8.61 -10.25
C MET A 114 -3.85 -7.41 -9.58
N VAL A 115 -4.78 -7.65 -8.66
CA VAL A 115 -5.41 -6.60 -7.84
C VAL A 115 -4.35 -5.89 -6.98
N LEU A 116 -3.52 -6.68 -6.29
CA LEU A 116 -2.43 -6.15 -5.46
C LEU A 116 -1.42 -5.31 -6.26
N ALA A 117 -1.08 -5.76 -7.47
CA ALA A 117 -0.15 -5.10 -8.37
C ALA A 117 -0.77 -3.89 -9.11
N ASN A 118 -2.01 -3.51 -8.76
CA ASN A 118 -2.76 -2.42 -9.39
C ASN A 118 -2.76 -2.52 -10.93
N ARG A 119 -2.87 -3.76 -11.44
CA ARG A 119 -2.97 -4.04 -12.87
C ARG A 119 -4.43 -4.06 -13.25
N TYR A 120 -4.85 -3.09 -14.04
CA TYR A 120 -6.23 -2.90 -14.53
C TYR A 120 -6.28 -2.87 -16.06
N ASP A 121 -5.18 -3.24 -16.71
CA ASP A 121 -5.05 -3.44 -18.16
C ASP A 121 -5.91 -4.61 -18.66
N TRP A 122 -6.21 -5.56 -17.77
CA TRP A 122 -7.08 -6.70 -18.02
C TRP A 122 -8.53 -6.37 -17.64
N GLN A 123 -9.44 -6.38 -18.61
CA GLN A 123 -10.89 -6.26 -18.38
C GLN A 123 -11.48 -7.60 -17.86
N LEU A 124 -10.87 -8.19 -16.82
CA LEU A 124 -11.33 -9.46 -16.24
C LEU A 124 -12.08 -9.21 -14.92
N PHE A 125 -13.08 -10.05 -14.65
CA PHE A 125 -13.80 -10.10 -13.38
C PHE A 125 -13.66 -11.49 -12.76
N LEU A 126 -13.57 -11.54 -11.43
CA LEU A 126 -13.64 -12.79 -10.67
C LEU A 126 -15.10 -13.02 -10.27
N GLU A 127 -15.73 -14.05 -10.84
CA GLU A 127 -17.04 -14.50 -10.42
C GLU A 127 -16.90 -15.73 -9.51
N VAL A 128 -17.27 -15.58 -8.24
CA VAL A 128 -17.28 -16.69 -7.27
C VAL A 128 -18.71 -17.19 -7.13
N THR A 129 -19.03 -18.31 -7.77
CA THR A 129 -20.35 -18.95 -7.72
C THR A 129 -20.33 -20.23 -6.86
N GLY A 130 -21.50 -20.66 -6.37
CA GLY A 130 -21.63 -21.91 -5.63
C GLY A 130 -22.81 -21.95 -4.66
N ALA A 131 -23.11 -23.13 -4.12
CA ALA A 131 -24.20 -23.35 -3.17
C ALA A 131 -24.08 -22.50 -1.89
N GLY A 132 -25.20 -22.22 -1.21
CA GLY A 132 -25.22 -21.50 0.07
C GLY A 132 -24.26 -22.13 1.09
N GLY A 133 -23.56 -21.30 1.89
CA GLY A 133 -22.58 -21.79 2.87
C GLY A 133 -21.20 -22.15 2.32
N SER A 134 -20.92 -21.90 1.04
CA SER A 134 -19.58 -22.14 0.46
C SER A 134 -18.50 -21.11 0.86
N GLY A 135 -18.86 -20.06 1.62
CA GLY A 135 -17.91 -19.05 2.11
C GLY A 135 -17.71 -17.83 1.20
N LYS A 136 -18.58 -17.62 0.21
CA LYS A 136 -18.52 -16.50 -0.75
C LYS A 136 -18.58 -15.11 -0.11
N SER A 137 -19.23 -15.00 1.05
CA SER A 137 -19.55 -13.71 1.72
C SER A 137 -18.64 -13.37 2.90
N ILE A 138 -17.63 -14.21 3.20
CA ILE A 138 -16.59 -13.91 4.22
C ILE A 138 -15.39 -13.18 3.56
N PHE A 139 -15.53 -12.84 2.27
CA PHE A 139 -14.54 -12.09 1.49
C PHE A 139 -14.48 -10.62 1.94
#